data_AF-A0A935LSL6-F1
#
_entry.id   AF-A0A935LSL6-F1
#
_cell.length_a   1.000
_cell.length_b   1.000
_cell.length_c   1.000
_cell.angle_alpha   90.00
_cell.angle_beta   90.00
_cell.angle_gamma   90.00
#
_symmetry.space_group_name_H-M   'P 1'
#
loop_
_entity.id
_entity.type
_entity.pdbx_description
1 polymer ?
#
loop_
_entity_poly.entity_id
_entity_poly.type
_entity_poly.pdbx_seq_one_letter_code
_entity_poly.pdbx_strand_id
1 'polypeptide(L)'
;MNRRDLLKKSLCLAASTAGFGALSSRFSLAHAATMYSKSQRYLLGNDYRALVCVFLYGGNDSLNFIVPRDVPAHATYAATRGSIAVPRSELVSLTPTASGAAYGLHPGVVTGASNPPHASMTALATLFNQPGSPLAIVANTGPLLYPTTKTQYNNESVALPPQLFSHDDQSAWWQTPTANSFDRIGWGGILADRFGISNPNQNLAMTISTDGDNVYQTAADVVPYFVSAWGVNRIDNINPTWSEPTARRDALYQLLNGPLGNPLERTYATGFKRTVSNYEQVISALQPSETTFDTIFGADDAIDDDLTRQLKMVARLISARDTLQMTRQIFFVGLGGFDTHDSQASAHPGLLAAIANGLTSSIKRPSRWGSQIRSPALPPVSSAER
;
A
#
# COMPACT_ATOMS: atom_id res chain seq x y z
N MET A 1 25.22 -8.90 -29.19
CA MET A 1 25.32 -7.57 -28.58
C MET A 1 26.48 -7.58 -27.60
N ASN A 2 27.57 -6.85 -27.86
CA ASN A 2 28.73 -6.88 -26.96
C ASN A 2 28.51 -5.93 -25.75
N ARG A 3 29.27 -6.11 -24.66
CA ARG A 3 29.15 -5.33 -23.42
C ARG A 3 29.27 -3.81 -23.65
N ARG A 4 30.07 -3.40 -24.63
CA ARG A 4 30.25 -2.00 -25.01
C ARG A 4 29.03 -1.43 -25.72
N ASP A 5 28.36 -2.21 -26.57
CA ASP A 5 27.14 -1.79 -27.26
C ASP A 5 25.96 -1.64 -26.30
N LEU A 6 25.85 -2.53 -25.32
CA LEU A 6 24.85 -2.41 -24.26
C LEU A 6 25.08 -1.13 -23.45
N LEU A 7 26.31 -0.87 -23.01
CA LEU A 7 26.63 0.34 -22.23
C LEU A 7 26.40 1.63 -23.02
N LYS A 8 26.79 1.67 -24.30
CA LYS A 8 26.55 2.83 -25.17
C LYS A 8 25.06 3.08 -25.39
N LYS A 9 24.28 2.04 -25.67
CA LYS A 9 22.82 2.16 -25.85
C LYS A 9 22.11 2.57 -24.56
N SER A 10 22.51 2.02 -23.42
CA SER A 10 21.96 2.40 -22.10
C SER A 10 22.31 3.83 -21.69
N LEU A 11 23.52 4.32 -22.01
CA LEU A 11 23.92 5.70 -21.77
C LEU A 11 23.20 6.69 -22.70
N CYS A 12 22.98 6.33 -23.97
CA CYS A 12 22.17 7.14 -24.89
C CYS A 12 20.71 7.22 -24.44
N LEU A 13 20.13 6.15 -23.86
CA LEU A 13 18.78 6.18 -23.29
C LEU A 13 18.71 7.04 -22.00
N ALA A 14 19.80 7.10 -21.25
CA ALA A 14 19.93 7.88 -20.01
C ALA A 14 20.12 9.39 -20.24
N ALA A 15 20.61 9.80 -21.41
CA ALA A 15 20.77 11.21 -21.76
C ALA A 15 19.46 11.85 -22.27
N SER A 16 18.47 11.06 -22.69
CA SER A 16 17.20 11.55 -23.24
C SER A 16 16.05 11.63 -22.22
N THR A 17 16.27 11.26 -20.95
CA THR A 17 15.24 11.36 -19.90
C THR A 17 15.86 11.81 -18.58
N ALA A 18 15.18 12.70 -17.84
CA ALA A 18 15.61 13.25 -16.55
C ALA A 18 15.57 12.21 -15.40
N GLY A 19 16.16 11.03 -15.60
CA GLY A 19 15.94 9.82 -14.79
C GLY A 19 17.18 9.20 -14.14
N PHE A 20 18.27 9.95 -13.97
CA PHE A 20 19.53 9.38 -13.45
C PHE A 20 19.38 8.73 -12.05
N GLY A 21 18.49 9.25 -11.19
CA GLY A 21 18.19 8.69 -9.87
C GLY A 21 17.36 7.40 -9.88
N ALA A 22 16.57 7.14 -10.93
CA ALA A 22 15.76 5.94 -11.06
C ALA A 22 16.55 4.75 -11.64
N LEU A 23 17.71 5.01 -12.26
CA LEU A 23 18.55 3.95 -12.83
C LEU A 23 19.47 3.29 -11.79
N SER A 24 19.96 4.02 -10.78
CA SER A 24 20.83 3.42 -9.73
C SER A 24 20.07 2.36 -8.92
N SER A 25 18.81 2.64 -8.55
CA SER A 25 17.93 1.68 -7.89
C SER A 25 17.60 0.47 -8.78
N ARG A 26 17.47 0.68 -10.10
CA ARG A 26 17.27 -0.39 -11.09
C ARG A 26 18.51 -1.27 -11.27
N PHE A 27 19.72 -0.73 -11.12
CA PHE A 27 20.95 -1.53 -11.12
C PHE A 27 21.09 -2.36 -9.83
N SER A 28 20.67 -1.85 -8.66
CA SER A 28 20.61 -2.63 -7.42
C SER A 28 19.59 -3.78 -7.51
N LEU A 29 18.41 -3.52 -8.10
CA LEU A 29 17.39 -4.55 -8.38
C LEU A 29 17.89 -5.59 -9.40
N ALA A 30 18.54 -5.16 -10.47
CA ALA A 30 19.13 -6.06 -11.47
C ALA A 30 20.29 -6.90 -10.88
N HIS A 31 21.11 -6.33 -9.99
CA HIS A 31 22.16 -7.05 -9.29
C HIS A 31 21.58 -8.10 -8.31
N ALA A 32 20.52 -7.75 -7.57
CA ALA A 32 19.78 -8.70 -6.74
C ALA A 32 19.14 -9.85 -7.54
N ALA A 33 18.75 -9.60 -8.80
CA ALA A 33 18.22 -10.63 -9.69
C ALA A 33 19.28 -11.62 -10.19
N THR A 34 20.57 -11.22 -10.28
CA THR A 34 21.67 -12.07 -10.75
C THR A 34 22.23 -13.06 -9.72
N MET A 35 21.87 -12.95 -8.44
CA MET A 35 22.16 -14.00 -7.46
C MET A 35 21.07 -15.07 -7.50
N TYR A 36 21.43 -16.22 -8.09
CA TYR A 36 20.56 -17.39 -8.32
C TYR A 36 20.48 -18.31 -7.10
N SER A 37 20.30 -17.72 -5.91
CA SER A 37 20.03 -18.45 -4.68
C SER A 37 18.70 -17.93 -4.12
N LYS A 38 17.67 -18.79 -4.09
CA LYS A 38 16.35 -18.48 -3.52
C LYS A 38 16.47 -18.10 -2.03
N SER A 39 17.55 -18.51 -1.35
CA SER A 39 17.66 -18.48 0.11
C SER A 39 18.38 -17.26 0.71
N GLN A 40 18.98 -16.36 -0.06
CA GLN A 40 19.79 -15.27 0.51
C GLN A 40 19.76 -13.97 -0.31
N ARG A 41 18.58 -13.42 -0.60
CA ARG A 41 18.50 -12.05 -1.11
C ARG A 41 18.31 -11.07 0.05
N TYR A 42 19.36 -10.30 0.29
CA TYR A 42 19.34 -9.16 1.19
C TYR A 42 19.26 -7.88 0.37
N LEU A 43 18.35 -6.96 0.74
CA LEU A 43 18.44 -5.60 0.23
C LEU A 43 19.65 -4.93 0.87
N LEU A 44 20.53 -4.31 0.06
CA LEU A 44 21.66 -3.54 0.57
C LEU A 44 21.13 -2.34 1.39
N GLY A 45 21.55 -2.24 2.65
CA GLY A 45 21.20 -1.14 3.56
C GLY A 45 20.36 -1.57 4.77
N ASN A 46 20.75 -1.07 5.96
CA ASN A 46 20.05 -1.33 7.23
C ASN A 46 18.98 -0.26 7.54
N ASP A 47 18.70 0.64 6.59
CA ASP A 47 17.65 1.63 6.71
C ASP A 47 16.27 0.98 6.63
N TYR A 48 15.28 1.55 7.29
CA TYR A 48 13.91 1.03 7.20
C TYR A 48 13.24 1.42 5.87
N ARG A 49 12.55 0.46 5.24
CA ARG A 49 11.69 0.70 4.08
C ARG A 49 10.36 -0.03 4.21
N ALA A 50 9.28 0.70 3.97
CA ALA A 50 7.93 0.15 3.89
C ALA A 50 7.34 0.39 2.50
N LEU A 51 6.57 -0.57 2.01
CA LEU A 51 5.67 -0.42 0.86
C LEU A 51 4.23 -0.54 1.36
N VAL A 52 3.37 0.42 1.03
CA VAL A 52 1.94 0.36 1.35
C VAL A 52 1.17 0.31 0.04
N CYS A 53 0.51 -0.81 -0.23
CA CYS A 53 -0.42 -0.93 -1.34
C CYS A 53 -1.80 -0.46 -0.88
N VAL A 54 -2.33 0.57 -1.53
CA VAL A 54 -3.72 1.02 -1.37
C VAL A 54 -4.51 0.49 -2.56
N PHE A 55 -5.39 -0.47 -2.34
CA PHE A 55 -6.19 -1.08 -3.39
C PHE A 55 -7.62 -0.54 -3.39
N LEU A 56 -8.18 -0.29 -4.57
CA LEU A 56 -9.51 0.30 -4.75
C LEU A 56 -10.47 -0.72 -5.37
N TYR A 57 -11.36 -1.31 -4.56
CA TYR A 57 -12.27 -2.36 -5.02
C TYR A 57 -13.51 -1.81 -5.73
N GLY A 58 -13.87 -2.46 -6.84
CA GLY A 58 -15.04 -2.11 -7.66
C GLY A 58 -14.69 -1.38 -8.96
N GLY A 59 -13.40 -1.08 -9.19
CA GLY A 59 -12.95 -0.45 -10.44
C GLY A 59 -13.15 1.06 -10.42
N ASN A 60 -12.31 1.77 -9.66
CA ASN A 60 -12.36 3.23 -9.60
C ASN A 60 -12.32 3.85 -11.00
N ASP A 61 -13.33 4.65 -11.31
CA ASP A 61 -13.43 5.43 -12.52
C ASP A 61 -12.39 6.56 -12.54
N SER A 62 -11.19 6.20 -12.96
CA SER A 62 -10.03 7.09 -13.02
C SER A 62 -10.25 8.28 -13.96
N LEU A 63 -11.11 8.15 -14.97
CA LEU A 63 -11.44 9.23 -15.91
C LEU A 63 -12.30 10.31 -15.28
N ASN A 64 -13.06 9.97 -14.23
CA ASN A 64 -13.79 10.94 -13.43
C ASN A 64 -13.00 11.40 -12.20
N PHE A 65 -11.90 10.71 -11.85
CA PHE A 65 -11.00 11.16 -10.79
C PHE A 65 -10.00 12.23 -11.28
N ILE A 66 -9.36 11.99 -12.43
CA ILE A 66 -8.37 12.88 -13.04
C ILE A 66 -8.89 13.31 -14.41
N VAL A 67 -9.30 14.57 -14.50
CA VAL A 67 -10.07 15.10 -15.63
C VAL A 67 -9.24 16.13 -16.40
N PRO A 68 -9.21 16.08 -17.75
CA PRO A 68 -8.54 17.11 -18.54
C PRO A 68 -9.21 18.48 -18.37
N ARG A 69 -8.41 19.54 -18.34
CA ARG A 69 -8.86 20.95 -18.18
C ARG A 69 -8.66 21.80 -19.42
N ASP A 70 -7.92 21.33 -20.41
CA ASP A 70 -7.81 22.00 -21.71
C ASP A 70 -9.17 21.99 -22.41
N VAL A 71 -9.58 23.10 -23.01
CA VAL A 71 -10.95 23.27 -23.53
C VAL A 71 -11.38 22.15 -24.50
N PRO A 72 -10.57 21.75 -25.51
CA PRO A 72 -10.99 20.68 -26.42
C PRO A 72 -11.04 19.29 -25.76
N ALA A 73 -10.09 19.00 -24.87
CA ALA A 73 -10.02 17.71 -24.18
C ALA A 73 -11.14 17.56 -23.13
N HIS A 74 -11.43 18.63 -22.39
CA HIS A 74 -12.56 18.69 -21.46
C HIS A 74 -13.89 18.56 -22.21
N ALA A 75 -14.06 19.21 -23.37
CA ALA A 75 -15.27 19.04 -24.18
C ALA A 75 -15.48 17.59 -24.63
N THR A 76 -14.40 16.89 -25.01
CA THR A 76 -14.45 15.46 -25.36
C THR A 76 -14.83 14.61 -24.15
N TYR A 77 -14.23 14.88 -22.99
CA TYR A 77 -14.60 14.24 -21.73
C TYR A 77 -16.08 14.47 -21.40
N ALA A 78 -16.56 15.72 -21.43
CA ALA A 78 -17.93 16.07 -21.08
C ALA A 78 -18.95 15.39 -22.01
N ALA A 79 -18.67 15.36 -23.32
CA ALA A 79 -19.51 14.65 -24.29
C ALA A 79 -19.53 13.13 -24.05
N THR A 80 -18.40 12.55 -23.64
CA THR A 80 -18.29 11.11 -23.35
C THR A 80 -18.99 10.73 -22.04
N ARG A 81 -18.88 11.60 -21.02
CA ARG A 81 -19.39 11.33 -19.68
C ARG A 81 -20.86 11.71 -19.49
N GLY A 82 -21.39 12.64 -20.28
CA GLY A 82 -22.79 13.05 -20.16
C GLY A 82 -23.10 13.64 -18.78
N SER A 83 -24.13 13.11 -18.11
CA SER A 83 -24.66 13.66 -16.84
C SER A 83 -23.70 13.59 -15.65
N ILE A 84 -22.66 12.75 -15.73
CA ILE A 84 -21.66 12.59 -14.65
C ILE A 84 -20.36 13.35 -14.94
N ALA A 85 -20.35 14.18 -15.99
CA ALA A 85 -19.20 15.02 -16.32
C ALA A 85 -19.04 16.15 -15.30
N VAL A 86 -17.85 16.31 -14.74
CA VAL A 86 -17.52 17.44 -13.86
C VAL A 86 -17.28 18.71 -14.69
N PRO A 87 -17.98 19.83 -14.39
CA PRO A 87 -17.71 21.11 -15.02
C PRO A 87 -16.26 21.56 -14.84
N ARG A 88 -15.67 22.13 -15.89
CA ARG A 88 -14.26 22.55 -15.91
C ARG A 88 -13.91 23.54 -14.80
N SER A 89 -14.87 24.37 -14.41
CA SER A 89 -14.78 25.37 -13.34
C SER A 89 -14.74 24.77 -11.94
N GLU A 90 -15.26 23.55 -11.76
CA GLU A 90 -15.32 22.85 -10.46
C GLU A 90 -14.06 22.01 -10.21
N LEU A 91 -13.30 21.69 -11.25
CA LEU A 91 -12.10 20.85 -11.13
C LEU A 91 -11.00 21.51 -10.29
N VAL A 92 -10.44 20.75 -9.36
CA VAL A 92 -9.30 21.18 -8.54
C VAL A 92 -8.02 21.07 -9.35
N SER A 93 -7.39 22.18 -9.71
CA SER A 93 -6.25 22.22 -10.64
C SER A 93 -5.05 21.38 -10.21
N LEU A 94 -4.49 20.61 -11.15
CA LEU A 94 -3.17 20.00 -11.06
C LEU A 94 -2.21 20.65 -12.05
N THR A 95 -0.93 20.71 -11.69
CA THR A 95 0.16 21.32 -12.47
C THR A 95 1.22 20.26 -12.77
N PRO A 96 0.93 19.28 -13.66
CA PRO A 96 1.86 18.19 -13.94
C PRO A 96 3.11 18.69 -14.67
N THR A 97 4.27 18.20 -14.25
CA THR A 97 5.58 18.60 -14.80
C THR A 97 5.95 17.85 -16.09
N ALA A 98 5.30 16.71 -16.38
CA ALA A 98 5.74 15.80 -17.43
C ALA A 98 4.94 15.87 -18.75
N SER A 99 3.68 16.32 -18.75
CA SER A 99 2.78 16.14 -19.90
C SER A 99 2.44 17.43 -20.67
N GLY A 100 2.72 18.62 -20.12
CA GLY A 100 2.30 19.90 -20.70
C GLY A 100 0.77 20.11 -20.81
N ALA A 101 -0.02 19.09 -20.48
CA ALA A 101 -1.48 19.09 -20.54
C ALA A 101 -2.06 19.49 -19.17
N ALA A 102 -3.16 20.25 -19.19
CA ALA A 102 -3.83 20.70 -18.00
C ALA A 102 -4.79 19.60 -17.50
N TYR A 103 -4.63 19.20 -16.24
CA TYR A 103 -5.52 18.25 -15.57
C TYR A 103 -6.04 18.84 -14.26
N GLY A 104 -7.14 18.29 -13.76
CA GLY A 104 -7.66 18.59 -12.44
C GLY A 104 -8.24 17.34 -11.78
N LEU A 105 -8.29 17.36 -10.45
CA LEU A 105 -8.99 16.35 -9.69
C LEU A 105 -10.49 16.67 -9.65
N HIS A 106 -11.31 15.63 -9.57
CA HIS A 106 -12.70 15.74 -9.14
C HIS A 106 -12.78 16.57 -7.83
N PRO A 107 -13.78 17.42 -7.62
CA PRO A 107 -13.87 18.22 -6.40
C PRO A 107 -14.23 17.43 -5.13
N GLY A 108 -14.44 16.11 -5.21
CA GLY A 108 -14.89 15.30 -4.07
C GLY A 108 -16.28 15.68 -3.51
N VAL A 109 -17.05 16.47 -4.24
CA VAL A 109 -18.46 16.78 -3.96
C VAL A 109 -19.33 16.42 -5.15
N VAL A 110 -20.63 16.22 -4.94
CA VAL A 110 -21.59 15.86 -5.99
C VAL A 110 -21.54 16.88 -7.13
N THR A 111 -21.45 16.38 -8.35
CA THR A 111 -21.40 17.19 -9.57
C THR A 111 -22.61 18.12 -9.68
N GLY A 112 -22.37 19.40 -9.99
CA GLY A 112 -23.44 20.40 -10.15
C GLY A 112 -24.04 20.89 -8.83
N ALA A 113 -23.49 20.50 -7.67
CA ALA A 113 -23.81 21.12 -6.40
C ALA A 113 -23.11 22.48 -6.27
N SER A 114 -23.78 23.47 -5.66
CA SER A 114 -23.23 24.80 -5.37
C SER A 114 -22.16 24.83 -4.26
N ASN A 115 -21.54 23.68 -3.97
CA ASN A 115 -20.64 23.51 -2.82
C ASN A 115 -19.17 23.70 -3.22
N PRO A 116 -18.33 24.24 -2.32
CA PRO A 116 -16.89 24.26 -2.55
C PRO A 116 -16.33 22.83 -2.64
N PRO A 117 -15.18 22.62 -3.33
CA PRO A 117 -14.51 21.33 -3.33
C PRO A 117 -14.20 20.84 -1.93
N HIS A 118 -14.23 19.53 -1.73
CA HIS A 118 -13.88 18.89 -0.49
C HIS A 118 -12.44 19.28 -0.08
N ALA A 119 -12.26 19.65 1.18
CA ALA A 119 -10.99 20.19 1.67
C ALA A 119 -9.81 19.23 1.41
N SER A 120 -10.01 17.92 1.58
CA SER A 120 -8.99 16.90 1.33
C SER A 120 -8.59 16.81 -0.14
N MET A 121 -9.50 17.06 -1.10
CA MET A 121 -9.17 17.11 -2.53
C MET A 121 -8.25 18.28 -2.84
N THR A 122 -8.57 19.45 -2.28
CA THR A 122 -7.71 20.64 -2.35
C THR A 122 -6.35 20.39 -1.72
N ALA A 123 -6.30 19.70 -0.58
CA ALA A 123 -5.06 19.35 0.09
C ALA A 123 -4.21 18.37 -0.74
N LEU A 124 -4.83 17.41 -1.42
CA LEU A 124 -4.15 16.45 -2.29
C LEU A 124 -3.56 17.15 -3.53
N ALA A 125 -4.32 18.04 -4.17
CA ALA A 125 -3.83 18.86 -5.27
C ALA A 125 -2.69 19.79 -4.82
N THR A 126 -2.80 20.41 -3.64
CA THR A 126 -1.73 21.23 -3.06
C THR A 126 -0.46 20.41 -2.86
N LEU A 127 -0.59 19.20 -2.31
CA LEU A 127 0.50 18.27 -2.13
C LEU A 127 1.15 17.89 -3.46
N PHE A 128 0.36 17.61 -4.50
CA PHE A 128 0.88 17.31 -5.85
C PHE A 128 1.63 18.50 -6.45
N ASN A 129 1.06 19.70 -6.35
CA ASN A 129 1.57 20.91 -7.01
C ASN A 129 2.81 21.51 -6.33
N GLN A 130 3.13 21.12 -5.10
CA GLN A 130 4.26 21.69 -4.38
C GLN A 130 5.62 21.26 -5.00
N PRO A 131 6.64 22.14 -5.03
CA PRO A 131 7.98 21.76 -5.45
C PRO A 131 8.54 20.60 -4.63
N GLY A 132 9.13 19.60 -5.29
CA GLY A 132 9.64 18.40 -4.62
C GLY A 132 8.55 17.51 -4.02
N SER A 133 7.34 17.56 -4.59
CA SER A 133 6.21 16.73 -4.14
C SER A 133 6.60 15.25 -4.01
N PRO A 134 6.24 14.59 -2.89
CA PRO A 134 6.35 13.14 -2.75
C PRO A 134 5.23 12.38 -3.48
N LEU A 135 4.24 13.09 -4.07
CA LEU A 135 3.12 12.51 -4.77
C LEU A 135 3.36 12.56 -6.28
N ALA A 136 3.19 11.41 -6.94
CA ALA A 136 3.24 11.29 -8.39
C ALA A 136 2.00 10.54 -8.88
N ILE A 137 1.56 10.90 -10.09
CA ILE A 137 0.45 10.24 -10.79
C ILE A 137 1.02 9.61 -12.04
N VAL A 138 0.71 8.32 -12.25
CA VAL A 138 1.10 7.59 -13.45
C VAL A 138 -0.17 7.18 -14.21
N ALA A 139 -0.47 7.93 -15.27
CA ALA A 139 -1.60 7.66 -16.14
C ALA A 139 -1.24 6.61 -17.22
N ASN A 140 -2.27 6.12 -17.92
CA ASN A 140 -2.15 5.16 -19.03
C ASN A 140 -1.43 3.86 -18.61
N THR A 141 -1.72 3.39 -17.40
CA THR A 141 -1.25 2.12 -16.87
C THR A 141 -2.40 1.12 -16.84
N GLY A 142 -2.06 -0.14 -17.03
CA GLY A 142 -3.02 -1.23 -17.02
C GLY A 142 -2.32 -2.56 -17.24
N PRO A 143 -2.98 -3.67 -16.86
CA PRO A 143 -2.47 -4.99 -17.16
C PRO A 143 -2.39 -5.19 -18.67
N LEU A 144 -1.18 -5.43 -19.17
CA LEU A 144 -0.90 -5.69 -20.58
C LEU A 144 -0.01 -6.92 -20.70
N LEU A 145 -0.29 -7.79 -21.67
CA LEU A 145 0.64 -8.84 -22.09
C LEU A 145 1.70 -8.29 -23.03
N TYR A 146 1.28 -7.41 -23.94
CA TYR A 146 2.12 -6.77 -24.94
C TYR A 146 1.73 -5.30 -25.11
N PRO A 147 2.65 -4.42 -25.52
CA PRO A 147 2.29 -3.09 -26.01
C PRO A 147 1.21 -3.22 -27.10
N THR A 148 0.07 -2.59 -26.88
CA THR A 148 -1.14 -2.76 -27.70
C THR A 148 -1.67 -1.40 -28.14
N THR A 149 -1.90 -1.25 -29.44
CA THR A 149 -2.58 -0.08 -30.02
C THR A 149 -4.09 -0.34 -30.17
N LYS A 150 -4.89 0.73 -30.29
CA LYS A 150 -6.34 0.63 -30.53
C LYS A 150 -6.67 -0.16 -31.81
N THR A 151 -5.91 0.03 -32.88
CA THR A 151 -6.11 -0.73 -34.13
C THR A 151 -5.84 -2.21 -33.94
N GLN A 152 -4.77 -2.59 -33.23
CA GLN A 152 -4.47 -3.99 -32.94
C GLN A 152 -5.53 -4.63 -32.04
N TYR A 153 -6.05 -3.88 -31.06
CA TYR A 153 -7.17 -4.30 -30.23
C TYR A 153 -8.42 -4.57 -31.08
N ASN A 154 -8.84 -3.62 -31.91
CA ASN A 154 -10.03 -3.75 -32.76
C ASN A 154 -9.92 -4.87 -33.81
N ASN A 155 -8.71 -5.10 -34.32
CA ASN A 155 -8.46 -6.13 -35.32
C ASN A 155 -8.09 -7.49 -34.70
N GLU A 156 -8.12 -7.60 -33.36
CA GLU A 156 -7.73 -8.81 -32.61
C GLU A 156 -6.35 -9.37 -33.01
N SER A 157 -5.42 -8.47 -33.36
CA SER A 157 -4.15 -8.84 -33.99
C SER A 157 -2.98 -8.96 -33.00
N VAL A 158 -3.26 -8.91 -31.70
CA VAL A 158 -2.28 -9.06 -30.61
C VAL A 158 -2.94 -9.77 -29.44
N ALA A 159 -2.20 -10.62 -28.73
CA ALA A 159 -2.72 -11.29 -27.56
C ALA A 159 -2.99 -10.28 -26.43
N LEU A 160 -4.18 -10.35 -25.85
CA LEU A 160 -4.63 -9.50 -24.76
C LEU A 160 -4.72 -10.32 -23.46
N PRO A 161 -4.69 -9.69 -22.29
CA PRO A 161 -5.05 -10.36 -21.04
C PRO A 161 -6.37 -11.12 -21.20
N PRO A 162 -6.46 -12.38 -20.72
CA PRO A 162 -7.72 -13.11 -20.76
C PRO A 162 -8.76 -12.42 -19.87
N GLN A 163 -10.04 -12.72 -20.13
CA GLN A 163 -11.16 -12.19 -19.36
C GLN A 163 -11.13 -10.66 -19.22
N LEU A 164 -10.91 -9.96 -20.35
CA LEU A 164 -11.18 -8.53 -20.39
C LEU A 164 -12.62 -8.28 -19.91
N PHE A 165 -12.80 -7.18 -19.17
CA PHE A 165 -14.07 -6.77 -18.56
C PHE A 165 -14.54 -7.58 -17.33
N SER A 166 -13.82 -8.63 -16.92
CA SER A 166 -14.07 -9.29 -15.63
C SER A 166 -13.43 -8.53 -14.48
N HIS A 167 -14.24 -8.06 -13.53
CA HIS A 167 -13.73 -7.31 -12.36
C HIS A 167 -12.76 -8.15 -11.52
N ASP A 168 -13.06 -9.42 -11.29
CA ASP A 168 -12.23 -10.31 -10.47
C ASP A 168 -10.89 -10.61 -11.15
N ASP A 169 -10.91 -10.98 -12.44
CA ASP A 169 -9.69 -11.28 -13.20
C ASP A 169 -8.81 -10.03 -13.34
N GLN A 170 -9.39 -8.88 -13.69
CA GLN A 170 -8.63 -7.63 -13.82
C GLN A 170 -8.07 -7.16 -12.48
N SER A 171 -8.80 -7.37 -11.37
CA SER A 171 -8.28 -7.09 -10.02
C SER A 171 -7.09 -7.98 -9.68
N ALA A 172 -7.15 -9.27 -10.03
CA ALA A 172 -6.01 -10.18 -9.88
C ALA A 172 -4.81 -9.74 -10.73
N TRP A 173 -5.01 -9.33 -11.99
CA TRP A 173 -3.93 -8.89 -12.88
C TRP A 173 -3.15 -7.66 -12.41
N TRP A 174 -3.77 -6.78 -11.63
CA TRP A 174 -3.05 -5.69 -10.98
C TRP A 174 -2.15 -6.16 -9.82
N GLN A 175 -2.47 -7.30 -9.23
CA GLN A 175 -1.80 -7.83 -8.04
C GLN A 175 -0.76 -8.91 -8.37
N THR A 176 -0.83 -9.53 -9.54
CA THR A 176 0.12 -10.56 -10.02
C THR A 176 1.26 -9.96 -10.86
N PRO A 177 2.41 -10.65 -11.00
CA PRO A 177 3.53 -10.18 -11.85
C PRO A 177 3.22 -10.14 -13.34
N THR A 178 2.27 -10.95 -13.81
CA THR A 178 1.85 -11.02 -15.21
C THR A 178 0.33 -10.97 -15.32
N ALA A 179 -0.17 -10.38 -16.41
CA ALA A 179 -1.59 -10.18 -16.68
C ALA A 179 -2.30 -11.43 -17.26
N ASN A 180 -1.87 -12.63 -16.86
CA ASN A 180 -2.42 -13.92 -17.30
C ASN A 180 -2.11 -15.08 -16.32
N SER A 181 -1.80 -14.77 -15.07
CA SER A 181 -1.34 -15.75 -14.08
C SER A 181 -2.50 -16.44 -13.32
N PHE A 182 -2.82 -17.68 -13.64
CA PHE A 182 -3.90 -18.40 -12.93
C PHE A 182 -3.60 -18.72 -11.46
N ASP A 183 -2.32 -18.73 -11.06
CA ASP A 183 -1.91 -19.24 -9.73
C ASP A 183 -2.20 -18.27 -8.57
N ARG A 184 -2.81 -17.09 -8.83
CA ARG A 184 -3.11 -16.02 -7.85
C ARG A 184 -1.94 -15.70 -6.89
N ILE A 185 -0.71 -15.82 -7.38
CA ILE A 185 0.51 -15.43 -6.65
C ILE A 185 0.80 -13.96 -6.93
N GLY A 186 0.81 -13.15 -5.87
CA GLY A 186 1.03 -11.71 -5.97
C GLY A 186 2.50 -11.31 -5.99
N TRP A 187 2.78 -10.18 -6.64
CA TRP A 187 4.16 -9.67 -6.69
C TRP A 187 4.64 -9.14 -5.33
N GLY A 188 3.76 -8.71 -4.44
CA GLY A 188 4.09 -8.32 -3.07
C GLY A 188 4.53 -9.51 -2.22
N GLY A 189 3.81 -10.63 -2.30
CA GLY A 189 4.18 -11.88 -1.66
C GLY A 189 5.51 -12.43 -2.20
N ILE A 190 5.72 -12.40 -3.52
CA ILE A 190 7.00 -12.80 -4.13
C ILE A 190 8.17 -11.96 -3.62
N LEU A 191 7.97 -10.65 -3.42
CA LEU A 191 8.98 -9.80 -2.81
C LEU A 191 9.28 -10.24 -1.37
N ALA A 192 8.25 -10.57 -0.60
CA ALA A 192 8.42 -11.03 0.78
C ALA A 192 9.11 -12.40 0.88
N ASP A 193 8.78 -13.37 0.02
CA ASP A 193 9.50 -14.66 -0.06
C ASP A 193 11.00 -14.45 -0.32
N ARG A 194 11.34 -13.46 -1.17
CA ARG A 194 12.72 -13.19 -1.57
C ARG A 194 13.50 -12.41 -0.52
N PHE A 195 12.87 -11.42 0.10
CA PHE A 195 13.56 -10.44 0.96
C PHE A 195 13.24 -10.61 2.45
N GLY A 196 12.35 -11.55 2.81
CA GLY A 196 11.96 -11.94 4.18
C GLY A 196 13.14 -12.00 5.14
N ILE A 197 14.22 -12.62 4.69
CA ILE A 197 15.46 -12.83 5.44
C ILE A 197 16.19 -11.53 5.84
N SER A 198 15.85 -10.39 5.24
CA SER A 198 16.43 -9.08 5.57
C SER A 198 15.93 -8.55 6.93
N ASN A 199 14.81 -9.06 7.44
CA ASN A 199 14.31 -8.67 8.76
C ASN A 199 15.02 -9.47 9.86
N PRO A 200 15.50 -8.83 10.95
CA PRO A 200 15.99 -9.56 12.11
C PRO A 200 14.92 -10.50 12.72
N ASN A 201 13.67 -10.04 12.84
CA ASN A 201 12.57 -10.88 13.29
C ASN A 201 12.03 -11.74 12.14
N GLN A 202 12.30 -13.05 12.21
CA GLN A 202 11.80 -14.04 11.25
C GLN A 202 10.48 -14.70 11.69
N ASN A 203 10.00 -14.43 12.91
CA ASN A 203 8.75 -14.99 13.40
C ASN A 203 7.54 -14.23 12.83
N LEU A 204 7.64 -12.90 12.81
CA LEU A 204 6.65 -12.00 12.23
C LEU A 204 6.78 -11.93 10.70
N ALA A 205 5.65 -11.92 10.01
CA ALA A 205 5.63 -11.80 8.56
C ALA A 205 6.13 -10.42 8.09
N MET A 206 6.87 -10.40 6.98
CA MET A 206 7.19 -9.15 6.27
C MET A 206 5.93 -8.46 5.72
N THR A 207 4.90 -9.24 5.40
CA THR A 207 3.62 -8.78 4.85
C THR A 207 2.55 -8.67 5.92
N ILE A 208 1.92 -7.50 6.04
CA ILE A 208 0.81 -7.24 6.96
C ILE A 208 -0.38 -6.68 6.16
N SER A 209 -1.60 -7.15 6.41
CA SER A 209 -2.82 -6.60 5.80
C SER A 209 -3.77 -6.07 6.87
N THR A 210 -4.36 -4.89 6.61
CA THR A 210 -5.50 -4.37 7.39
C THR A 210 -6.86 -4.68 6.76
N ASP A 211 -6.85 -5.21 5.54
CA ASP A 211 -8.03 -5.40 4.68
C ASP A 211 -8.30 -6.89 4.39
N GLY A 212 -7.65 -7.79 5.14
CA GLY A 212 -7.81 -9.23 4.99
C GLY A 212 -6.97 -9.85 3.85
N ASP A 213 -7.38 -11.06 3.46
CA ASP A 213 -6.72 -11.88 2.44
C ASP A 213 -6.72 -11.20 1.07
N ASN A 214 -5.58 -11.23 0.37
CA ASN A 214 -5.43 -10.61 -0.94
C ASN A 214 -4.40 -11.34 -1.82
N VAL A 215 -4.60 -11.26 -3.13
CA VAL A 215 -3.69 -11.84 -4.13
C VAL A 215 -2.31 -11.21 -4.02
N TYR A 216 -2.24 -9.90 -3.80
CA TYR A 216 -1.00 -9.12 -3.80
C TYR A 216 0.06 -9.65 -2.82
N GLN A 217 -0.34 -10.07 -1.62
CA GLN A 217 0.55 -10.60 -0.58
C GLN A 217 0.65 -12.13 -0.56
N THR A 218 -0.10 -12.83 -1.40
CA THR A 218 -0.05 -14.29 -1.52
C THR A 218 1.24 -14.74 -2.21
N ALA A 219 1.97 -15.69 -1.63
CA ALA A 219 3.09 -16.38 -2.27
C ALA A 219 3.33 -17.78 -1.68
N ALA A 220 4.47 -18.39 -2.01
CA ALA A 220 4.72 -19.80 -1.71
C ALA A 220 5.15 -20.03 -0.27
N ASP A 221 5.96 -19.12 0.28
CA ASP A 221 6.64 -19.32 1.58
C ASP A 221 6.10 -18.37 2.67
N VAL A 222 5.77 -17.11 2.32
CA VAL A 222 5.24 -16.11 3.24
C VAL A 222 3.75 -16.32 3.50
N VAL A 223 3.37 -16.23 4.77
CA VAL A 223 1.97 -16.15 5.21
C VAL A 223 1.73 -14.75 5.75
N PRO A 224 0.83 -13.95 5.16
CA PRO A 224 0.53 -12.61 5.65
C PRO A 224 0.02 -12.61 7.08
N TYR A 225 0.37 -11.56 7.82
CA TYR A 225 -0.21 -11.31 9.14
C TYR A 225 -1.38 -10.33 9.00
N PHE A 226 -2.50 -10.63 9.65
CA PHE A 226 -3.71 -9.81 9.60
C PHE A 226 -3.90 -9.03 10.90
N VAL A 227 -4.21 -7.74 10.74
CA VAL A 227 -4.55 -6.82 11.81
C VAL A 227 -5.80 -6.06 11.37
N SER A 228 -6.66 -5.62 12.27
CA SER A 228 -7.78 -4.77 11.87
C SER A 228 -7.37 -3.30 11.85
N ALA A 229 -8.17 -2.46 11.17
CA ALA A 229 -8.02 -1.00 11.27
C ALA A 229 -8.13 -0.50 12.73
N TRP A 230 -8.83 -1.23 13.60
CA TRP A 230 -9.08 -0.90 15.00
C TRP A 230 -8.04 -1.42 15.98
N GLY A 231 -7.14 -2.31 15.54
CA GLY A 231 -6.34 -3.04 16.50
C GLY A 231 -5.94 -4.43 16.05
N VAL A 232 -5.09 -5.02 16.87
CA VAL A 232 -4.79 -6.45 16.79
C VAL A 232 -5.91 -7.23 17.48
N ASN A 233 -6.46 -8.20 16.77
CA ASN A 233 -7.46 -9.10 17.33
C ASN A 233 -6.77 -10.22 18.11
N ARG A 234 -7.14 -10.38 19.39
CA ARG A 234 -6.77 -11.55 20.19
C ARG A 234 -7.78 -12.67 19.94
N ILE A 235 -7.38 -13.91 20.16
CA ILE A 235 -8.33 -15.02 20.20
C ILE A 235 -9.06 -14.93 21.55
N ASP A 236 -10.36 -14.62 21.52
CA ASP A 236 -11.19 -14.31 22.71
C ASP A 236 -11.00 -15.31 23.86
N ASN A 237 -11.13 -16.61 23.57
CA ASN A 237 -11.07 -17.68 24.58
C ASN A 237 -9.70 -17.88 25.25
N ILE A 238 -8.65 -17.22 24.77
CA ILE A 238 -7.31 -17.24 25.38
C ILE A 238 -6.78 -15.85 25.72
N ASN A 239 -7.63 -14.82 25.61
CA ASN A 239 -7.25 -13.45 25.88
C ASN A 239 -6.92 -13.26 27.37
N PRO A 240 -5.67 -12.89 27.75
CA PRO A 240 -5.28 -12.71 29.13
C PRO A 240 -5.95 -11.51 29.81
N THR A 241 -6.56 -10.59 29.07
CA THR A 241 -7.27 -9.45 29.64
C THR A 241 -8.69 -9.79 30.10
N TRP A 242 -9.21 -10.96 29.72
CA TRP A 242 -10.53 -11.42 30.15
C TRP A 242 -10.37 -12.20 31.46
N SER A 243 -11.19 -11.85 32.46
CA SER A 243 -11.10 -12.41 33.82
C SER A 243 -11.38 -13.91 33.88
N GLU A 244 -12.08 -14.47 32.90
CA GLU A 244 -12.34 -15.89 32.79
C GLU A 244 -12.43 -16.36 31.33
N PRO A 245 -12.09 -17.62 31.04
CA PRO A 245 -11.58 -18.64 31.95
C PRO A 245 -10.09 -18.94 31.72
N THR A 246 -9.26 -18.52 32.68
CA THR A 246 -7.83 -18.88 32.75
C THR A 246 -7.63 -20.40 32.65
N ALA A 247 -8.50 -21.20 33.28
CA ALA A 247 -8.43 -22.67 33.22
C ALA A 247 -8.59 -23.25 31.81
N ARG A 248 -9.45 -22.69 30.94
CA ARG A 248 -9.60 -23.18 29.55
C ARG A 248 -8.35 -22.87 28.74
N ARG A 249 -7.82 -21.66 28.90
CA ARG A 249 -6.57 -21.24 28.27
C ARG A 249 -5.40 -22.12 28.72
N ASP A 250 -5.29 -22.39 30.01
CA ASP A 250 -4.19 -23.20 30.57
C ASP A 250 -4.30 -24.66 30.10
N ALA A 251 -5.51 -25.23 30.05
CA ALA A 251 -5.75 -26.56 29.49
C ALA A 251 -5.39 -26.63 27.99
N LEU A 252 -5.73 -25.60 27.21
CA LEU A 252 -5.33 -25.53 25.80
C LEU A 252 -3.81 -25.48 25.65
N TYR A 253 -3.11 -24.67 26.45
CA TYR A 253 -1.65 -24.64 26.42
C TYR A 253 -1.02 -25.96 26.88
N GLN A 254 -1.62 -26.68 27.83
CA GLN A 254 -1.17 -28.03 28.19
C GLN A 254 -1.31 -29.00 27.01
N LEU A 255 -2.43 -28.97 26.29
CA LEU A 255 -2.63 -29.78 25.08
C LEU A 255 -1.59 -29.46 24.01
N LEU A 256 -1.36 -28.18 23.73
CA LEU A 256 -0.42 -27.71 22.70
C LEU A 256 1.05 -27.96 23.07
N ASN A 257 1.38 -28.09 24.36
CA ASN A 257 2.74 -28.32 24.85
C ASN A 257 3.01 -29.77 25.27
N GLY A 258 1.98 -30.63 25.30
CA GLY A 258 2.09 -32.03 25.68
C GLY A 258 2.79 -32.90 24.63
N PRO A 259 2.87 -34.23 24.85
CA PRO A 259 3.44 -35.17 23.89
C PRO A 259 2.56 -35.24 22.63
N LEU A 260 3.05 -34.70 21.51
CA LEU A 260 2.34 -34.69 20.22
C LEU A 260 2.90 -35.78 19.30
N GLY A 261 2.19 -36.89 19.20
CA GLY A 261 2.65 -38.11 18.53
C GLY A 261 2.64 -37.99 17.01
N ASN A 262 1.64 -37.33 16.43
CA ASN A 262 1.50 -37.27 14.97
C ASN A 262 1.95 -35.93 14.35
N PRO A 263 2.36 -35.92 13.06
CA PRO A 263 2.82 -34.69 12.39
C PRO A 263 1.77 -33.57 12.25
N LEU A 264 0.48 -33.91 12.16
CA LEU A 264 -0.60 -32.93 12.03
C LEU A 264 -0.81 -32.17 13.34
N GLU A 265 -0.81 -32.88 14.47
CA GLU A 265 -0.82 -32.30 15.82
C GLU A 265 0.32 -31.32 16.02
N ARG A 266 1.55 -31.70 15.63
CA ARG A 266 2.72 -30.83 15.75
C ARG A 266 2.62 -29.59 14.87
N THR A 267 2.16 -29.74 13.62
CA THR A 267 1.97 -28.63 12.69
C THR A 267 0.91 -27.66 13.20
N TYR A 268 -0.23 -28.17 13.66
CA TYR A 268 -1.30 -27.37 14.26
C TYR A 268 -0.81 -26.62 15.50
N ALA A 269 -0.13 -27.32 16.43
CA ALA A 269 0.37 -26.71 17.65
C ALA A 269 1.42 -25.63 17.37
N THR A 270 2.27 -25.84 16.38
CA THR A 270 3.28 -24.87 15.94
C THR A 270 2.61 -23.63 15.33
N GLY A 271 1.65 -23.83 14.41
CA GLY A 271 0.90 -22.74 13.79
C GLY A 271 0.13 -21.91 14.83
N PHE A 272 -0.58 -22.58 15.74
CA PHE A 272 -1.33 -21.91 16.80
C PHE A 272 -0.42 -21.08 17.72
N LYS A 273 0.68 -21.66 18.21
CA LYS A 273 1.65 -20.93 19.05
C LYS A 273 2.27 -19.75 18.31
N ARG A 274 2.56 -19.90 17.01
CA ARG A 274 3.07 -18.82 16.17
C ARG A 274 2.05 -17.68 16.06
N THR A 275 0.77 -17.98 15.83
CA THR A 275 -0.31 -16.97 15.80
C THR A 275 -0.37 -16.21 17.11
N VAL A 276 -0.38 -16.92 18.25
CA VAL A 276 -0.35 -16.30 19.58
C VAL A 276 0.87 -15.40 19.76
N SER A 277 2.06 -15.93 19.49
CA SER A 277 3.30 -15.17 19.63
C SER A 277 3.32 -13.91 18.75
N ASN A 278 2.84 -14.00 17.52
CA ASN A 278 2.81 -12.88 16.59
C ASN A 278 1.89 -11.76 17.09
N TYR A 279 0.64 -12.05 17.49
CA TYR A 279 -0.25 -10.99 17.93
C TYR A 279 0.19 -10.39 19.27
N GLU A 280 0.79 -11.17 20.18
CA GLU A 280 1.34 -10.63 21.45
C GLU A 280 2.53 -9.71 21.21
N GLN A 281 3.43 -10.07 20.27
CA GLN A 281 4.54 -9.22 19.86
C GLN A 281 4.03 -7.89 19.28
N VAL A 282 3.04 -7.94 18.39
CA VAL A 282 2.49 -6.73 17.77
C VAL A 282 1.76 -5.86 18.79
N ILE A 283 0.89 -6.43 19.63
CA ILE A 283 0.19 -5.66 20.68
C ILE A 283 1.18 -5.00 21.64
N SER A 284 2.21 -5.73 22.06
CA SER A 284 3.22 -5.21 22.99
C SER A 284 4.09 -4.11 22.36
N ALA A 285 4.31 -4.16 21.05
CA ALA A 285 5.11 -3.18 20.33
C ALA A 285 4.34 -1.91 19.94
N LEU A 286 3.01 -2.01 19.79
CA LEU A 286 2.15 -0.84 19.57
C LEU A 286 2.17 0.01 20.85
N GLN A 287 2.88 1.14 20.78
CA GLN A 287 3.05 2.06 21.91
C GLN A 287 1.71 2.48 22.52
N PRO A 288 1.61 2.64 23.85
CA PRO A 288 0.50 3.32 24.49
C PRO A 288 0.62 4.83 24.28
N SER A 289 0.31 5.28 23.07
CA SER A 289 -0.21 6.62 22.77
C SER A 289 -0.86 6.60 21.39
N GLU A 290 -2.12 6.21 21.34
CA GLU A 290 -2.98 6.48 20.17
C GLU A 290 -3.00 7.99 19.89
N THR A 291 -2.89 8.82 20.94
CA THR A 291 -2.90 10.28 20.90
C THR A 291 -1.94 10.92 19.89
N THR A 292 -0.72 10.41 19.72
CA THR A 292 0.21 10.96 18.71
C THR A 292 -0.36 10.80 17.30
N PHE A 293 -0.92 9.64 16.99
CA PHE A 293 -1.55 9.38 15.70
C PHE A 293 -2.95 10.00 15.62
N ASP A 294 -3.64 10.20 16.75
CA ASP A 294 -4.91 10.94 16.80
C ASP A 294 -4.71 12.38 16.34
N THR A 295 -3.60 13.03 16.68
CA THR A 295 -3.33 14.39 16.18
C THR A 295 -3.07 14.47 14.67
N ILE A 296 -2.73 13.35 14.02
CA ILE A 296 -2.39 13.30 12.59
C ILE A 296 -3.60 12.83 11.78
N PHE A 297 -4.27 11.78 12.23
CA PHE A 297 -5.34 11.10 11.52
C PHE A 297 -6.73 11.39 12.10
N GLY A 298 -6.82 11.84 13.36
CA GLY A 298 -8.06 11.90 14.14
C GLY A 298 -8.13 10.77 15.17
N ALA A 299 -8.88 11.00 16.26
CA ALA A 299 -9.26 9.92 17.17
C ALA A 299 -10.06 8.84 16.43
N ASP A 300 -9.96 7.58 16.84
CA ASP A 300 -10.51 6.46 16.07
C ASP A 300 -12.03 6.57 15.82
N ASP A 301 -12.76 7.10 16.79
CA ASP A 301 -14.20 7.38 16.73
C ASP A 301 -14.56 8.62 15.89
N ALA A 302 -13.59 9.49 15.60
CA ALA A 302 -13.77 10.71 14.82
C ALA A 302 -13.29 10.58 13.36
N ILE A 303 -12.71 9.44 12.98
CA ILE A 303 -12.35 9.16 11.59
C ILE A 303 -13.59 8.60 10.90
N ASP A 304 -14.08 9.28 9.87
CA ASP A 304 -15.31 8.90 9.16
C ASP A 304 -15.08 7.89 8.02
N ASP A 305 -13.84 7.67 7.58
CA ASP A 305 -13.50 6.77 6.47
C ASP A 305 -12.54 5.64 6.85
N ASP A 306 -12.81 4.44 6.32
CA ASP A 306 -12.08 3.22 6.69
C ASP A 306 -10.62 3.23 6.24
N LEU A 307 -10.35 3.78 5.06
CA LEU A 307 -8.99 3.88 4.53
C LEU A 307 -8.07 4.70 5.45
N THR A 308 -8.56 5.81 6.00
CA THR A 308 -7.80 6.63 6.94
C THR A 308 -7.49 5.87 8.23
N ARG A 309 -8.43 5.07 8.76
CA ARG A 309 -8.18 4.21 9.93
C ARG A 309 -7.15 3.12 9.63
N GLN A 310 -7.27 2.45 8.48
CA GLN A 310 -6.29 1.46 8.03
C GLN A 310 -4.88 2.06 7.90
N LEU A 311 -4.76 3.24 7.29
CA LEU A 311 -3.49 3.95 7.15
C LEU A 311 -2.92 4.43 8.49
N LYS A 312 -3.78 4.80 9.45
CA LYS A 312 -3.37 5.10 10.83
C LYS A 312 -2.76 3.86 11.49
N MET A 313 -3.39 2.69 11.38
CA MET A 313 -2.84 1.43 11.90
C MET A 313 -1.49 1.09 11.24
N VAL A 314 -1.38 1.23 9.91
CA VAL A 314 -0.11 1.06 9.20
C VAL A 314 0.96 2.02 9.74
N ALA A 315 0.64 3.29 9.97
CA ALA A 315 1.59 4.25 10.54
C ALA A 315 2.05 3.86 11.96
N ARG A 316 1.15 3.33 12.79
CA ARG A 316 1.48 2.80 14.12
C ARG A 316 2.44 1.61 14.04
N LEU A 317 2.19 0.66 13.13
CA LEU A 317 3.06 -0.50 12.91
C LEU A 317 4.45 -0.09 12.41
N ILE A 318 4.50 0.85 11.47
CA ILE A 318 5.77 1.42 10.98
C ILE A 318 6.55 2.10 12.11
N SER A 319 5.86 2.76 13.03
CA SER A 319 6.49 3.38 14.20
C SER A 319 7.00 2.37 15.22
N ALA A 320 6.37 1.20 15.31
CA ALA A 320 6.76 0.09 16.18
C ALA A 320 7.87 -0.81 15.60
N ARG A 321 8.31 -0.55 14.37
CA ARG A 321 9.27 -1.39 13.61
C ARG A 321 10.54 -1.77 14.38
N ASP A 322 11.07 -0.88 15.22
CA ASP A 322 12.35 -1.10 15.91
C ASP A 322 12.15 -2.12 17.04
N THR A 323 11.02 -2.01 17.77
CA THR A 323 10.58 -3.01 18.77
C THR A 323 10.21 -4.34 18.11
N LEU A 324 9.58 -4.31 16.93
CA LEU A 324 9.25 -5.49 16.14
C LEU A 324 10.47 -6.11 15.44
N GLN A 325 11.61 -5.41 15.44
CA GLN A 325 12.83 -5.73 14.72
C GLN A 325 12.59 -5.99 13.21
N MET A 326 11.86 -5.07 12.58
CA MET A 326 11.54 -5.09 11.15
C MET A 326 12.28 -3.97 10.42
N THR A 327 12.99 -4.32 9.35
CA THR A 327 13.70 -3.39 8.46
C THR A 327 12.98 -3.22 7.12
N ARG A 328 12.15 -4.19 6.74
CA ARG A 328 11.39 -4.24 5.48
C ARG A 328 9.98 -4.74 5.78
N GLN A 329 8.97 -3.97 5.37
CA GLN A 329 7.57 -4.36 5.55
C GLN A 329 6.74 -4.02 4.30
N ILE A 330 5.77 -4.86 3.99
CA ILE A 330 4.80 -4.66 2.92
C ILE A 330 3.42 -4.64 3.58
N PHE A 331 2.72 -3.53 3.45
CA PHE A 331 1.37 -3.34 3.96
C PHE A 331 0.37 -3.35 2.82
N PHE A 332 -0.81 -3.89 3.08
CA PHE A 332 -1.95 -3.83 2.17
C PHE A 332 -3.15 -3.23 2.90
N VAL A 333 -3.74 -2.20 2.30
CA VAL A 333 -4.94 -1.52 2.77
C VAL A 333 -5.92 -1.42 1.60
N GLY A 334 -7.21 -1.38 1.91
CA GLY A 334 -8.27 -1.40 0.90
C GLY A 334 -9.27 -0.27 1.06
N LEU A 335 -9.89 0.13 -0.04
CA LEU A 335 -11.11 0.93 -0.04
C LEU A 335 -12.05 0.38 -1.09
N GLY A 336 -13.22 -0.07 -0.67
CA GLY A 336 -14.28 -0.55 -1.56
C GLY A 336 -15.33 0.50 -1.91
N GLY A 337 -16.33 0.08 -2.67
CA GLY A 337 -17.49 0.91 -3.05
C GLY A 337 -17.40 1.56 -4.42
N PHE A 338 -16.34 1.31 -5.20
CA PHE A 338 -16.17 1.94 -6.52
C PHE A 338 -17.04 1.33 -7.63
N ASP A 339 -17.69 0.19 -7.38
CA ASP A 339 -18.73 -0.35 -8.26
C ASP A 339 -20.06 0.35 -7.96
N THR A 340 -20.16 1.59 -8.39
CA THR A 340 -21.25 2.51 -8.02
C THR A 340 -22.47 2.37 -8.91
N HIS A 341 -22.37 1.65 -10.04
CA HIS A 341 -23.40 1.56 -11.08
C HIS A 341 -23.99 2.94 -11.45
N ASP A 342 -25.30 3.09 -11.33
CA ASP A 342 -26.09 4.29 -11.56
C ASP A 342 -25.92 5.36 -10.46
N SER A 343 -25.29 5.03 -9.33
CA SER A 343 -24.98 5.93 -8.23
C SER A 343 -23.63 6.66 -8.39
N GLN A 344 -23.01 6.61 -9.56
CA GLN A 344 -21.68 7.20 -9.79
C GLN A 344 -21.61 8.69 -9.40
N ALA A 345 -22.62 9.49 -9.74
CA ALA A 345 -22.65 10.92 -9.42
C ALA A 345 -22.77 11.22 -7.91
N SER A 346 -23.40 10.33 -7.15
CA SER A 346 -23.69 10.54 -5.72
C SER A 346 -22.66 9.88 -4.81
N ALA A 347 -22.17 8.68 -5.15
CA ALA A 347 -21.28 7.88 -4.31
C ALA A 347 -19.79 8.15 -4.56
N HIS A 348 -19.37 8.27 -5.83
CA HIS A 348 -17.96 8.46 -6.20
C HIS A 348 -17.27 9.66 -5.53
N PRO A 349 -17.92 10.83 -5.40
CA PRO A 349 -17.27 11.99 -4.77
C PRO A 349 -16.82 11.73 -3.33
N GLY A 350 -17.62 11.00 -2.54
CA GLY A 350 -17.27 10.63 -1.16
C GLY A 350 -16.10 9.65 -1.10
N LEU A 351 -16.04 8.69 -2.02
CA LEU A 351 -14.92 7.73 -2.11
C LEU A 351 -13.60 8.42 -2.50
N LEU A 352 -13.66 9.38 -3.44
CA LEU A 352 -12.50 10.18 -3.80
C LEU A 352 -12.02 11.06 -2.64
N ALA A 353 -12.97 11.64 -1.88
CA ALA A 353 -12.66 12.38 -0.66
C ALA A 353 -11.96 11.51 0.39
N ALA A 354 -12.40 10.26 0.58
CA ALA A 354 -11.76 9.29 1.47
C ALA A 354 -10.32 8.96 1.03
N ILE A 355 -10.09 8.71 -0.27
CA ILE A 355 -8.72 8.54 -0.81
C ILE A 355 -7.86 9.75 -0.47
N ALA A 356 -8.35 10.96 -0.76
CA ALA A 356 -7.60 12.18 -0.54
C ALA A 356 -7.34 12.41 0.96
N ASN A 357 -8.30 12.10 1.83
CA ASN A 357 -8.15 12.23 3.27
C ASN A 357 -7.05 11.32 3.82
N GLY A 358 -7.11 10.03 3.48
CA GLY A 358 -6.12 9.04 3.90
C GLY A 358 -4.72 9.38 3.42
N LEU A 359 -4.56 9.64 2.11
CA LEU A 359 -3.26 9.96 1.52
C LEU A 359 -2.64 11.24 2.08
N THR A 360 -3.43 12.32 2.20
CA THR A 360 -2.88 13.60 2.69
C THR A 360 -2.50 13.55 4.17
N SER A 361 -3.25 12.79 4.99
CA SER A 361 -2.92 12.56 6.40
C SER A 361 -1.63 11.74 6.56
N SER A 362 -1.46 10.68 5.77
CA SER A 362 -0.26 9.85 5.82
C SER A 362 1.00 10.55 5.28
N ILE A 363 0.88 11.32 4.20
CA ILE A 363 2.05 11.86 3.48
C ILE A 363 2.60 13.14 4.14
N LYS A 364 1.80 13.90 4.90
CA LYS A 364 2.26 15.17 5.48
C LYS A 364 3.40 15.03 6.50
N ARG A 365 3.69 13.83 7.06
CA ARG A 365 4.71 13.67 8.12
C ARG A 365 5.49 12.33 8.13
N PRO A 366 6.12 11.87 7.03
CA PRO A 366 6.81 10.58 7.00
C PRO A 366 8.05 10.55 7.91
N SER A 367 8.72 11.70 8.08
CA SER A 367 9.91 11.87 8.92
C SER A 367 9.66 11.76 10.43
N ARG A 368 8.39 11.76 10.87
CA ARG A 368 8.01 11.59 12.27
C ARG A 368 7.71 10.15 12.68
N TRP A 369 7.53 9.24 11.73
CA TRP A 369 7.30 7.83 12.02
C TRP A 369 8.52 7.13 12.67
N GLY A 370 9.69 7.78 12.73
CA GLY A 370 10.89 7.18 13.32
C GLY A 370 11.80 8.11 14.14
N SER A 371 11.46 9.38 14.33
CA SER A 371 12.33 10.35 15.02
C SER A 371 12.06 10.49 16.52
N GLN A 372 10.94 10.00 17.05
CA GLN A 372 10.58 10.15 18.47
C GLN A 372 11.24 9.14 19.43
N ILE A 373 12.00 8.14 18.94
CA ILE A 373 12.67 7.13 19.79
C ILE A 373 14.14 7.48 20.07
N ARG A 374 14.67 8.59 19.55
CA ARG A 374 16.01 9.07 19.91
C ARG A 374 15.95 10.08 21.06
N SER A 375 15.70 9.59 22.28
CA SER A 375 16.30 10.01 23.56
C SER A 375 15.32 9.90 24.73
N PRO A 376 15.71 9.22 25.82
CA PRO A 376 15.68 9.79 27.14
C PRO A 376 17.09 10.32 27.47
N ALA A 377 17.15 11.55 27.96
CA ALA A 377 18.37 12.21 28.40
C ALA A 377 19.22 11.30 29.31
N LEU A 378 20.48 11.08 28.95
CA LEU A 378 21.49 10.72 29.93
C LEU A 378 21.79 11.97 30.78
N PRO A 379 21.79 11.87 32.12
CA PRO A 379 22.07 13.02 32.97
C PRO A 379 23.53 13.48 32.82
N PRO A 380 23.82 14.78 33.03
CA PRO A 380 25.17 15.29 32.94
C PRO A 380 26.01 14.72 34.08
N VAL A 381 27.02 13.93 33.76
CA VAL A 381 28.08 13.60 34.72
C VAL A 381 28.95 14.85 34.87
N SER A 382 28.79 15.51 36.00
CA SER A 382 29.74 16.48 36.51
C SER A 382 31.03 15.76 36.92
N SER A 383 32.17 16.19 36.40
CA SER A 383 33.44 16.06 37.10
C SER A 383 34.31 17.26 36.75
N ALA A 384 34.30 18.23 37.65
CA ALA A 384 35.34 19.23 37.77
C ALA A 384 36.57 18.60 38.44
N GLU A 385 37.74 19.04 37.97
CA GLU A 385 39.04 19.12 38.68
C GLU A 385 39.69 17.81 39.16
N ARG A 386 40.85 17.44 38.61
CA ARG A 386 42.17 18.09 38.76
C ARG A 386 43.07 17.82 37.57
#